data_AF-A0A529MDX2-F1
#
_entry.id   AF-A0A529MDX2-F1
#
_cell.length_a   1.000
_cell.length_b   1.000
_cell.length_c   1.000
_cell.angle_alpha   90.00
_cell.angle_beta   90.00
_cell.angle_gamma   90.00
#
_symmetry.space_group_name_H-M   'P 1'
#
loop_
_entity.id
_entity.type
_entity.pdbx_description
1 polymer ?
#
loop_
_entity_poly.entity_id
_entity_poly.type
_entity_poly.pdbx_seq_one_letter_code
_entity_poly.pdbx_strand_id
1 'polypeptide(L)'
;PYYDEPVYIEALAHSIERHLETLDFEPKVVIASYHGIPKPYFEKGDPYHCHCLKTTRLLRERLGWDEKKLITTFQSRFGAQEWLQPYTDVTVEKLAKDGVKSIAVVNPGFSVDCIETL
;
A
#
# COMPACT_ATOMS: atom_id res chain seq x y z
N PRO A 1 15.76 -9.40 5.68
CA PRO A 1 14.65 -8.44 5.45
C PRO A 1 13.35 -9.11 5.92
N TYR A 2 12.50 -8.43 6.69
CA TYR A 2 11.36 -9.07 7.39
C TYR A 2 10.02 -8.98 6.64
N TYR A 3 10.02 -8.42 5.43
CA TYR A 3 8.86 -8.13 4.59
C TYR A 3 7.93 -9.31 4.29
N ASP A 4 8.42 -10.55 4.39
CA ASP A 4 7.68 -11.79 4.18
C ASP A 4 7.64 -12.71 5.40
N GLU A 5 8.09 -12.23 6.56
CA GLU A 5 8.03 -12.98 7.81
C GLU A 5 6.57 -13.16 8.24
N PRO A 6 6.10 -14.39 8.54
CA PRO A 6 4.70 -14.64 8.88
C PRO A 6 4.19 -13.78 10.05
N VAL A 7 5.02 -13.59 11.07
CA VAL A 7 4.67 -12.77 12.24
C VAL A 7 4.47 -11.30 11.86
N TYR A 8 5.25 -10.80 10.89
CA TYR A 8 5.13 -9.43 10.40
C TYR A 8 3.85 -9.23 9.60
N ILE A 9 3.55 -10.15 8.69
CA ILE A 9 2.30 -10.14 7.90
C ILE A 9 1.09 -10.24 8.82
N GLU A 10 1.15 -11.09 9.84
CA GLU A 10 0.08 -11.25 10.84
C GLU A 10 -0.13 -9.97 11.65
N ALA A 11 0.94 -9.33 12.11
CA ALA A 11 0.86 -8.08 12.86
C ALA A 11 0.25 -6.95 12.01
N LEU A 12 0.64 -6.84 10.74
CA LEU A 12 0.08 -5.88 9.80
C LEU A 12 -1.40 -6.15 9.52
N ALA A 13 -1.77 -7.40 9.24
CA ALA A 13 -3.16 -7.80 9.00
C ALA A 13 -4.05 -7.44 10.20
N HIS A 14 -3.62 -7.79 11.42
CA HIS A 14 -4.33 -7.40 12.64
C HIS A 14 -4.43 -5.88 12.82
N SER A 15 -3.41 -5.10 12.47
CA SER A 15 -3.50 -3.64 12.56
C SER A 15 -4.55 -3.08 11.60
N ILE A 16 -4.58 -3.60 10.36
CA ILE A 16 -5.55 -3.23 9.34
C ILE A 16 -6.97 -3.59 9.81
N GLU A 17 -7.19 -4.84 10.23
CA GLU A 17 -8.49 -5.31 10.72
C GLU A 17 -9.01 -4.45 11.88
N ARG A 18 -8.19 -4.23 12.91
CA ARG A 18 -8.55 -3.38 14.05
C ARG A 18 -8.92 -1.97 13.64
N HIS A 19 -8.19 -1.37 12.69
CA HIS A 19 -8.49 -0.01 12.26
C HIS A 19 -9.77 0.03 11.42
N LEU A 20 -9.98 -0.94 10.54
CA LEU A 20 -11.21 -1.05 9.76
C LEU A 20 -12.45 -1.20 10.64
N GLU A 21 -12.34 -1.91 11.77
CA GLU A 21 -13.43 -2.02 12.76
C GLU A 21 -13.80 -0.68 13.41
N THR A 22 -12.91 0.32 13.40
CA THR A 22 -13.19 1.66 13.94
C THR A 22 -13.91 2.58 12.96
N LEU A 23 -14.03 2.18 11.68
CA LEU A 23 -14.67 2.99 10.66
C LEU A 23 -16.19 2.75 10.66
N ASP A 24 -16.96 3.82 10.53
CA ASP A 24 -18.42 3.74 10.35
C ASP A 24 -18.83 3.23 8.95
N PHE A 25 -17.86 2.90 8.10
CA PHE A 25 -18.05 2.44 6.73
C PHE A 25 -17.04 1.37 6.34
N GLU A 26 -17.38 0.54 5.35
CA GLU A 26 -16.43 -0.39 4.75
C GLU A 26 -15.73 0.29 3.54
N PRO A 27 -14.39 0.44 3.56
CA PRO A 27 -13.66 0.98 2.42
C PRO A 27 -13.82 0.08 1.20
N LYS A 28 -14.19 0.65 0.05
CA LYS A 28 -14.28 -0.11 -1.20
C LYS A 28 -12.90 -0.54 -1.69
N VAL A 29 -11.88 0.30 -1.47
CA VAL A 29 -10.49 0.03 -1.82
C VAL A 29 -9.59 0.39 -0.64
N VAL A 30 -8.63 -0.47 -0.34
CA VAL A 30 -7.53 -0.23 0.59
C VAL A 30 -6.26 -0.04 -0.22
N ILE A 31 -5.48 0.99 0.09
CA ILE A 31 -4.26 1.36 -0.62
C ILE A 31 -3.06 1.11 0.30
N ALA A 32 -2.23 0.12 -0.04
CA ALA A 32 -0.91 -0.05 0.56
C ALA A 32 0.07 0.94 -0.09
N SER A 33 0.30 2.07 0.58
CA SER A 33 1.14 3.16 0.09
C SER A 33 2.56 3.09 0.67
N TYR A 34 3.54 2.76 -0.17
CA TYR A 34 4.95 2.67 0.19
C TYR A 34 5.71 3.92 -0.20
N HIS A 35 6.81 4.24 0.47
CA HIS A 35 7.69 5.31 0.00
C HIS A 35 8.26 4.94 -1.38
N GLY A 36 8.17 5.83 -2.36
CA GLY A 36 8.77 5.61 -3.67
C GLY A 36 10.29 5.69 -3.61
N ILE A 37 10.95 5.05 -4.58
CA ILE A 37 12.36 5.29 -4.88
C ILE A 37 12.50 5.66 -6.35
N PRO A 38 13.58 6.37 -6.76
CA PRO A 38 13.86 6.61 -8.16
C PRO A 38 13.96 5.30 -8.93
N LYS A 39 13.29 5.21 -10.09
CA LYS A 39 13.30 4.02 -10.95
C LYS A 39 14.70 3.50 -11.31
N PRO A 40 15.72 4.36 -11.53
CA PRO A 40 17.07 3.88 -11.80
C PRO A 40 17.67 3.00 -10.68
N TYR A 41 17.17 3.09 -9.44
CA TYR A 41 17.67 2.26 -8.34
C TYR A 41 17.15 0.83 -8.48
N PHE A 42 15.87 0.68 -8.83
CA PHE A 42 15.28 -0.60 -9.18
C PHE A 42 15.98 -1.23 -10.40
N GLU A 43 16.23 -0.44 -11.45
CA GLU A 43 16.94 -0.92 -12.65
C GLU A 43 18.39 -1.37 -12.35
N LYS A 44 19.02 -0.80 -11.31
CA LYS A 44 20.32 -1.22 -10.81
C LYS A 44 20.27 -2.46 -9.90
N GLY A 45 19.09 -3.02 -9.68
CA GLY A 45 18.89 -4.26 -8.90
C GLY A 45 18.47 -4.05 -7.45
N ASP A 46 17.99 -2.86 -7.08
CA ASP A 46 17.41 -2.65 -5.75
C ASP A 46 16.14 -3.52 -5.58
N PRO A 47 16.08 -4.41 -4.56
CA PRO A 47 14.99 -5.36 -4.41
C PRO A 47 13.74 -4.77 -3.75
N TYR A 48 13.77 -3.51 -3.30
CA TYR A 48 12.72 -2.86 -2.52
C TYR A 48 11.34 -2.95 -3.18
N HIS A 49 11.24 -2.66 -4.48
CA HIS A 49 9.98 -2.76 -5.22
C HIS A 49 9.36 -4.17 -5.11
N CYS A 50 10.17 -5.20 -5.31
CA CYS A 50 9.74 -6.60 -5.22
C CYS A 50 9.34 -6.97 -3.79
N HIS A 51 10.03 -6.45 -2.78
CA HIS A 51 9.68 -6.66 -1.38
C HIS A 51 8.31 -6.06 -1.03
N CYS A 52 8.03 -4.82 -1.47
CA CYS A 52 6.74 -4.18 -1.28
C CYS A 52 5.60 -4.97 -1.92
N LEU A 53 5.78 -5.42 -3.18
CA LEU A 53 4.78 -6.24 -3.87
C LEU A 53 4.56 -7.59 -3.18
N LYS A 54 5.63 -8.24 -2.70
CA LYS A 54 5.50 -9.51 -1.97
C LYS A 54 4.74 -9.33 -0.65
N THR A 55 5.03 -8.27 0.09
CA THR A 55 4.32 -7.92 1.34
C THR A 55 2.84 -7.76 1.08
N THR A 56 2.46 -6.95 0.08
CA THR A 56 1.04 -6.75 -0.27
C THR A 56 0.37 -8.03 -0.74
N ARG A 57 1.05 -8.88 -1.52
CA ARG A 57 0.50 -10.19 -1.92
C ARG A 57 0.21 -11.08 -0.71
N LEU A 58 1.15 -11.19 0.22
CA LEU A 58 0.97 -12.01 1.43
C LEU A 58 -0.15 -11.45 2.34
N LEU A 59 -0.29 -10.13 2.43
CA LEU A 59 -1.41 -9.49 3.11
C LEU A 59 -2.75 -9.82 2.45
N ARG A 60 -2.84 -9.77 1.12
CA ARG A 60 -4.05 -10.18 0.38
C ARG A 60 -4.44 -11.62 0.70
N GLU A 61 -3.46 -12.53 0.68
CA GLU A 61 -3.65 -13.93 1.02
C GLU A 61 -4.17 -14.11 2.45
N ARG A 62 -3.58 -13.40 3.43
CA ARG A 62 -3.99 -13.45 4.84
C ARG A 62 -5.37 -12.83 5.11
N LEU A 63 -5.73 -11.77 4.38
CA LEU A 63 -7.00 -11.05 4.56
C LEU A 63 -8.13 -11.61 3.68
N GLY A 64 -7.82 -12.53 2.76
CA GLY A 64 -8.79 -13.05 1.79
C GLY A 64 -9.24 -12.01 0.77
N TRP A 65 -8.39 -11.03 0.45
CA TRP A 65 -8.69 -9.92 -0.44
C TRP A 65 -8.11 -10.11 -1.83
N ASP A 66 -8.78 -9.58 -2.84
CA ASP A 66 -8.28 -9.59 -4.21
C ASP A 66 -7.40 -8.36 -4.53
N GLU A 67 -6.88 -8.32 -5.76
CA GLU A 67 -6.03 -7.22 -6.23
C GLU A 67 -6.78 -5.90 -6.42
N LYS A 68 -8.11 -5.91 -6.42
CA LYS A 68 -8.94 -4.70 -6.54
C LYS A 68 -9.24 -4.10 -5.17
N LYS A 69 -9.40 -4.94 -4.14
CA LYS A 69 -9.66 -4.54 -2.76
C LYS A 69 -8.42 -3.99 -2.10
N LEU A 70 -7.23 -4.57 -2.30
CA LEU A 70 -5.97 -4.04 -1.76
C LEU A 70 -4.99 -3.76 -2.89
N ILE A 71 -4.71 -2.50 -3.17
CA ILE A 71 -3.77 -2.07 -4.23
C ILE A 71 -2.45 -1.58 -3.63
N THR A 72 -1.35 -1.73 -4.38
CA THR A 72 -0.04 -1.18 -3.99
C THR A 72 0.23 0.11 -4.74
N THR A 73 0.65 1.16 -4.05
CA THR A 73 1.07 2.43 -4.65
C THR A 73 2.37 2.94 -4.01
N PHE A 74 2.99 3.91 -4.66
CA PHE A 74 4.22 4.56 -4.20
C PHE A 74 4.00 6.07 -4.05
N GLN A 75 4.38 6.63 -2.90
CA GLN A 75 4.24 8.05 -2.55
C GLN A 75 5.59 8.76 -2.45
N SER A 76 5.57 10.07 -2.15
CA SER A 76 6.76 10.88 -1.84
C SER A 76 7.79 10.99 -2.97
N ARG A 77 7.32 11.21 -4.21
CA ARG A 77 8.19 11.51 -5.36
C ARG A 77 8.69 12.95 -5.32
N PHE A 78 9.97 13.15 -5.67
CA PHE A 78 10.62 14.46 -5.78
C PHE A 78 11.42 14.59 -7.07
N GLY A 79 11.39 15.79 -7.67
CA GLY A 79 12.12 16.10 -8.90
C GLY A 79 11.50 15.51 -10.18
N ALA A 80 12.20 15.70 -11.30
CA ALA A 80 11.69 15.36 -12.64
C ALA A 80 11.98 13.92 -13.10
N GLN A 81 12.73 13.14 -12.30
CA GLN A 81 13.05 11.76 -12.63
C GLN A 81 11.83 10.84 -12.49
N GLU A 82 11.83 9.69 -13.17
CA GLU A 82 10.78 8.69 -13.00
C GLU A 82 10.99 7.91 -11.68
N TRP A 83 9.90 7.71 -10.93
CA TRP A 83 9.88 6.96 -9.68
C TRP A 83 9.07 5.68 -9.86
N LEU A 84 9.13 4.78 -8.88
CA LEU A 84 8.28 3.59 -8.87
C LEU A 84 6.80 3.94 -8.98
N GLN A 85 6.09 3.15 -9.79
CA GLN A 85 4.67 3.32 -10.11
C GLN A 85 3.88 2.10 -9.59
N PRO A 86 2.57 2.24 -9.32
CA PRO A 86 1.73 3.42 -9.55
C PRO A 86 1.86 4.49 -8.46
N TYR A 87 1.70 5.77 -8.83
CA TYR A 87 1.78 6.88 -7.87
C TYR A 87 0.51 6.99 -7.02
N THR A 88 0.65 7.18 -5.70
CA THR A 88 -0.49 7.24 -4.77
C THR A 88 -1.47 8.36 -5.13
N ASP A 89 -0.98 9.57 -5.40
CA ASP A 89 -1.79 10.75 -5.77
C ASP A 89 -2.60 10.52 -7.05
N VAL A 90 -1.93 10.05 -8.13
CA VAL A 90 -2.59 9.74 -9.41
C VAL A 90 -3.61 8.61 -9.27
N THR A 91 -3.32 7.62 -8.42
CA THR A 91 -4.22 6.49 -8.17
C THR A 91 -5.46 6.93 -7.42
N VAL A 92 -5.32 7.77 -6.39
CA VAL A 92 -6.46 8.33 -5.64
C VAL A 92 -7.35 9.18 -6.55
N GLU A 93 -6.76 10.03 -7.40
CA GLU A 93 -7.53 10.81 -8.38
C GLU A 93 -8.31 9.92 -9.36
N LYS A 94 -7.68 8.84 -9.84
CA LYS A 94 -8.33 7.88 -10.73
C LYS A 94 -9.48 7.16 -10.03
N LEU A 95 -9.27 6.67 -8.81
CA LEU A 95 -10.32 6.01 -8.03
C LEU A 95 -11.52 6.93 -7.79
N ALA A 96 -11.26 8.21 -7.49
CA ALA A 96 -12.33 9.21 -7.35
C ALA A 96 -13.11 9.40 -8.67
N LYS A 97 -12.43 9.50 -9.81
CA LYS A 97 -13.05 9.58 -11.14
C LYS A 97 -13.84 8.33 -11.51
N ASP A 98 -13.37 7.16 -11.09
CA ASP A 98 -14.03 5.87 -11.29
C ASP A 98 -15.21 5.65 -10.30
N GLY A 99 -15.54 6.65 -9.48
CA GLY A 99 -16.69 6.64 -8.56
C GLY A 99 -16.46 5.86 -7.27
N VAL A 100 -15.21 5.58 -6.90
CA VAL A 100 -14.87 5.03 -5.58
C VAL A 100 -14.99 6.16 -4.55
N LYS A 101 -15.93 5.99 -3.61
CA LYS A 101 -16.26 7.01 -2.60
C LYS A 101 -15.70 6.73 -1.21
N SER A 102 -15.17 5.53 -0.99
CA SER A 102 -14.58 5.13 0.28
C SER A 102 -13.26 4.41 0.03
N ILE A 103 -12.18 5.00 0.53
CA ILE A 103 -10.84 4.42 0.49
C ILE A 103 -10.23 4.43 1.89
N ALA A 104 -9.34 3.48 2.17
CA ALA A 104 -8.47 3.52 3.34
C ALA A 104 -7.02 3.41 2.86
N VAL A 105 -6.11 4.18 3.45
CA VAL A 105 -4.68 4.13 3.11
C VAL A 105 -3.94 3.51 4.28
N VAL A 106 -3.11 2.52 3.99
CA VAL A 106 -2.24 1.84 4.95
C VAL A 106 -0.79 2.01 4.51
N ASN A 107 0.13 2.17 5.45
CA ASN A 107 1.55 2.39 5.17
C ASN A 107 2.40 1.24 5.72
N PRO A 108 2.52 0.10 5.01
CA PRO A 108 3.26 -1.06 5.53
C PRO A 108 4.78 -0.83 5.58
N GLY A 109 5.29 0.24 4.98
CA GLY A 109 6.72 0.60 5.02
C GLY A 109 7.16 1.31 6.31
N PHE A 110 6.22 1.73 7.15
CA PHE A 110 6.50 2.39 8.42
C PHE A 110 5.97 1.51 9.56
N SER A 111 6.82 1.17 10.53
CA SER A 111 6.43 0.44 11.76
C SER A 111 5.60 1.28 12.75
N VAL A 112 5.11 2.43 12.30
CA VAL A 112 4.22 3.34 13.03
C VAL A 112 2.98 3.55 12.18
N ASP A 113 1.80 3.34 12.77
CA ASP A 113 0.51 3.54 12.10
C ASP A 113 0.38 4.99 11.60
N CYS A 114 0.47 5.16 10.29
CA CYS A 114 -0.01 6.33 9.58
C CYS A 114 -1.13 5.89 8.65
N ILE A 115 -2.24 5.41 9.23
CA ILE A 115 -3.49 5.34 8.48
C ILE A 115 -4.03 6.77 8.45
N GLU A 116 -3.74 7.45 7.35
CA GLU A 116 -4.32 8.75 7.04
C GLU A 116 -5.58 8.52 6.22
N THR A 117 -6.73 8.89 6.78
CA THR A 117 -8.00 8.96 6.06
C THR A 117 -8.14 10.36 5.45
N LEU A 118 -8.41 10.45 4.14
CA LEU A 118 -8.80 11.69 3.44
C LEU A 118 -10.27 11.63 3.01
#